data_AF-A0A931EHR0-F1
#
_entry.id   AF-A0A931EHR0-F1
#
_cell.length_a   1.000
_cell.length_b   1.000
_cell.length_c   1.000
_cell.angle_alpha   90.00
_cell.angle_beta   90.00
_cell.angle_gamma   90.00
#
_symmetry.space_group_name_H-M   'P 1'
#
loop_
_entity.id
_entity.type
_entity.pdbx_description
1 polymer ?
#
loop_
_entity_poly.entity_id
_entity_poly.type
_entity_poly.pdbx_seq_one_letter_code
_entity_poly.pdbx_strand_id
1 'polypeptide(L)'
;MMKRAALIIAMLIAAPLYAQNPNGNLAAPVVTRTASAALNASSEIDLCDATAGAVTLTLPPASAQARVSVNKIDSSANACTIKAAGSDTMQGGLTTSVLATQGAAHTYVGNGGTVDEVF
;
A
#
# COMPACT_ATOMS: atom_id res chain seq x y z
N MET A 1 -15.36 19.51 44.30
CA MET A 1 -15.00 20.49 43.25
C MET A 1 -13.93 19.88 42.37
N MET A 2 -14.36 19.24 41.27
CA MET A 2 -13.51 18.67 40.21
C MET A 2 -12.88 19.77 39.36
N LYS A 3 -11.71 19.44 38.74
CA LYS A 3 -11.15 19.92 37.46
C LYS A 3 -9.68 20.39 37.56
N ARG A 4 -8.76 19.43 37.54
CA ARG A 4 -7.45 19.54 36.86
C ARG A 4 -7.11 18.22 36.14
N ALA A 5 -8.11 17.67 35.46
CA ALA A 5 -7.98 16.52 34.57
C ALA A 5 -7.74 17.03 33.13
N ALA A 6 -6.71 16.48 32.47
CA ALA A 6 -6.49 16.46 31.02
C ALA A 6 -6.48 17.83 30.29
N LEU A 7 -5.29 18.39 30.07
CA LEU A 7 -5.08 19.40 29.03
C LEU A 7 -3.74 19.16 28.33
N ILE A 8 -3.80 19.04 26.99
CA ILE A 8 -2.73 18.90 25.99
C ILE A 8 -2.28 17.45 25.66
N ILE A 9 -3.24 16.61 25.28
CA ILE A 9 -3.10 15.63 24.20
C ILE A 9 -3.95 16.16 23.03
N ALA A 10 -3.45 16.00 21.79
CA ALA A 10 -4.01 16.42 20.49
C ALA A 10 -3.48 17.75 19.91
N MET A 11 -2.17 17.80 19.63
CA MET A 11 -1.68 18.58 18.49
C MET A 11 -2.00 17.78 17.22
N LEU A 12 -2.72 18.42 16.30
CA LEU A 12 -3.26 17.89 15.05
C LEU A 12 -2.13 17.54 14.06
N ILE A 13 -1.86 16.25 13.85
CA ILE A 13 -1.14 15.75 12.65
C ILE A 13 -2.03 14.68 12.01
N ALA A 14 -2.86 15.13 11.07
CA ALA A 14 -3.73 14.30 10.23
C ALA A 14 -2.96 13.72 9.03
N ALA A 15 -1.83 13.05 9.29
CA ALA A 15 -1.32 12.00 8.43
C ALA A 15 -1.72 10.67 9.09
N PRO A 16 -1.88 9.55 8.35
CA PRO A 16 -2.06 8.26 9.04
C PRO A 16 -0.92 8.11 10.04
N LEU A 17 -1.28 8.04 11.33
CA LEU A 17 -0.31 7.91 12.41
C LEU A 17 0.41 6.60 12.17
N TYR A 18 1.69 6.67 11.84
CA TYR A 18 2.59 5.54 11.92
C TYR A 18 2.40 4.90 13.29
N ALA A 19 1.93 3.65 13.33
CA ALA A 19 1.77 2.97 14.60
C ALA A 19 3.15 2.82 15.22
N GLN A 20 3.38 3.48 16.35
CA GLN A 20 4.58 3.21 17.13
C GLN A 20 4.52 1.74 17.55
N ASN A 21 5.53 0.95 17.20
CA ASN A 21 5.64 -0.36 17.80
C ASN A 21 5.77 -0.20 19.34
N PRO A 22 5.57 -1.26 20.14
CA PRO A 22 5.64 -1.16 21.61
C PRO A 22 6.96 -0.58 22.16
N ASN A 23 7.98 -0.47 21.32
CA ASN A 23 9.31 0.04 21.64
C ASN A 23 9.56 1.47 21.14
N GLY A 24 8.56 2.16 20.59
CA GLY A 24 8.67 3.54 20.12
C GLY A 24 9.30 3.72 18.73
N ASN A 25 9.50 2.63 17.97
CA ASN A 25 9.92 2.71 16.57
C ASN A 25 8.70 2.94 15.66
N LEU A 26 8.91 3.77 14.64
CA LEU A 26 7.99 3.93 13.52
C LEU A 26 7.99 2.63 12.69
N ALA A 27 6.93 1.83 12.78
CA ALA A 27 6.74 0.65 11.93
C ALA A 27 5.57 0.85 10.97
N ALA A 28 5.83 0.70 9.67
CA ALA A 28 4.79 0.62 8.66
C ALA A 28 3.90 -0.60 8.94
N PRO A 29 2.57 -0.47 8.91
CA PRO A 29 1.70 -1.64 8.91
C PRO A 29 2.03 -2.54 7.71
N VAL A 30 2.33 -3.81 7.98
CA VAL A 30 2.58 -4.83 6.95
C VAL A 30 1.36 -5.75 6.87
N VAL A 31 0.82 -5.94 5.68
CA VAL A 31 -0.35 -6.80 5.45
C VAL A 31 -0.03 -7.87 4.41
N THR A 32 -0.33 -9.13 4.72
CA THR A 32 -0.22 -10.21 3.73
C THR A 32 -1.53 -10.38 2.96
N ARG A 33 -1.44 -10.43 1.63
CA ARG A 33 -2.55 -10.59 0.70
C ARG A 33 -2.43 -11.95 0.01
N THR A 34 -3.35 -12.85 0.33
CA THR A 34 -3.45 -14.18 -0.29
C THR A 34 -4.55 -14.24 -1.36
N ALA A 35 -5.22 -13.11 -1.61
CA ALA A 35 -6.34 -12.98 -2.54
C ALA A 35 -6.39 -11.56 -3.11
N SER A 36 -7.01 -11.43 -4.28
CA SER A 36 -7.22 -10.14 -4.94
C SER A 36 -8.01 -9.18 -4.07
N ALA A 37 -7.58 -7.92 -4.03
CA ALA A 37 -8.18 -6.90 -3.16
C ALA A 37 -8.02 -5.49 -3.74
N ALA A 38 -8.91 -4.59 -3.35
CA ALA A 38 -8.66 -3.15 -3.46
C ALA A 38 -7.86 -2.69 -2.24
N LEU A 39 -6.77 -1.98 -2.49
CA LEU A 39 -5.92 -1.40 -1.47
C LEU A 39 -6.47 -0.02 -1.08
N ASN A 40 -6.14 0.40 0.14
CA ASN A 40 -6.53 1.70 0.66
C ASN A 40 -5.31 2.64 0.72
N ALA A 41 -5.54 3.93 0.90
CA ALA A 41 -4.47 4.93 0.97
C ALA A 41 -3.60 4.83 2.26
N SER A 42 -3.97 3.96 3.19
CA SER A 42 -3.23 3.67 4.43
C SER A 42 -2.40 2.38 4.38
N SER A 43 -2.43 1.65 3.26
CA SER A 43 -1.59 0.47 3.03
C SER A 43 -0.18 0.92 2.70
N GLU A 44 0.77 0.70 3.62
CA GLU A 44 2.16 1.12 3.39
C GLU A 44 3.01 -0.01 2.78
N ILE A 45 2.85 -1.26 3.28
CA ILE A 45 3.53 -2.44 2.76
C ILE A 45 2.54 -3.62 2.63
N ASP A 46 2.24 -4.01 1.39
CA ASP A 46 1.46 -5.20 1.06
C ASP A 46 2.39 -6.34 0.58
N LEU A 47 2.40 -7.45 1.31
CA LEU A 47 3.07 -8.68 0.93
C LEU A 47 2.10 -9.54 0.12
N CYS A 48 2.36 -9.73 -1.16
CA CYS A 48 1.55 -10.55 -2.03
C CYS A 48 2.02 -12.01 -2.01
N ASP A 49 1.12 -12.90 -1.58
CA ASP A 49 1.27 -14.35 -1.63
C ASP A 49 0.29 -14.93 -2.64
N ALA A 50 0.79 -15.25 -3.83
CA ALA A 50 0.05 -15.85 -4.92
C ALA A 50 0.13 -17.38 -4.94
N THR A 51 0.51 -18.04 -3.83
CA THR A 51 0.66 -19.51 -3.78
C THR A 51 -0.61 -20.23 -4.20
N ALA A 52 -1.78 -19.74 -3.79
CA ALA A 52 -3.08 -20.35 -4.09
C ALA A 52 -3.65 -19.98 -5.46
N GLY A 53 -3.03 -19.05 -6.20
CA GLY A 53 -3.50 -18.54 -7.47
C GLY A 53 -3.03 -17.11 -7.73
N ALA A 54 -3.18 -16.62 -8.96
CA ALA A 54 -2.82 -15.25 -9.30
C ALA A 54 -3.62 -14.24 -8.45
N VAL A 55 -2.94 -13.20 -7.96
CA VAL A 55 -3.50 -12.16 -7.09
C VAL A 55 -3.47 -10.83 -7.82
N THR A 56 -4.60 -10.13 -7.83
CA THR A 56 -4.69 -8.76 -8.37
C THR A 56 -4.93 -7.77 -7.24
N LEU A 57 -3.98 -6.87 -7.02
CA LEU A 57 -4.10 -5.77 -6.06
C LEU A 57 -4.44 -4.48 -6.81
N THR A 58 -5.64 -3.95 -6.59
CA THR A 58 -6.07 -2.68 -7.20
C THR A 58 -5.64 -1.54 -6.30
N LEU A 59 -4.83 -0.62 -6.82
CA LEU A 59 -4.37 0.56 -6.11
C LEU A 59 -5.53 1.49 -5.74
N PRO A 60 -5.34 2.38 -4.75
CA PRO A 60 -6.21 3.55 -4.59
C PRO A 60 -6.20 4.42 -5.86
N PRO A 61 -7.24 5.23 -6.10
CA PRO A 61 -7.24 6.21 -7.17
C PRO A 61 -5.97 7.09 -7.13
N ALA A 62 -5.41 7.41 -8.30
CA ALA A 62 -4.21 8.24 -8.43
C ALA A 62 -4.42 9.63 -7.78
N SER A 63 -5.66 10.13 -7.79
CA SER A 63 -6.07 11.37 -7.13
C SER A 63 -5.94 11.35 -5.60
N ALA A 64 -5.95 10.17 -4.98
CA ALA A 64 -5.69 10.01 -3.55
C ALA A 64 -4.21 10.23 -3.19
N GLN A 65 -3.32 10.27 -4.19
CA GLN A 65 -1.88 10.48 -4.04
C GLN A 65 -1.24 9.54 -3.00
N ALA A 66 -1.76 8.31 -2.93
CA ALA A 66 -1.28 7.29 -2.01
C ALA A 66 0.09 6.74 -2.47
N ARG A 67 0.89 6.31 -1.50
CA ARG A 67 2.11 5.53 -1.71
C ARG A 67 1.87 4.11 -1.22
N VAL A 68 2.00 3.14 -2.12
CA VAL A 68 1.75 1.72 -1.83
C VAL A 68 2.97 0.91 -2.23
N SER A 69 3.56 0.17 -1.30
CA SER A 69 4.67 -0.75 -1.61
C SER A 69 4.14 -2.17 -1.69
N VAL A 70 4.48 -2.90 -2.75
CA VAL A 70 4.07 -4.30 -2.93
C VAL A 70 5.31 -5.16 -3.13
N ASN A 71 5.39 -6.29 -2.42
CA ASN A 71 6.42 -7.30 -2.60
C ASN A 71 5.78 -8.67 -2.85
N LYS A 72 6.23 -9.39 -3.87
CA LYS A 72 5.85 -10.80 -4.06
C LYS A 72 6.72 -11.68 -3.17
N ILE A 73 6.11 -12.37 -2.21
CA ILE A 73 6.84 -13.14 -1.19
C ILE A 73 6.89 -14.64 -1.47
N ASP A 74 5.99 -15.15 -2.30
CA ASP A 74 5.96 -16.57 -2.65
C ASP A 74 6.78 -16.89 -3.91
N SER A 75 7.24 -18.13 -4.02
CA SER A 75 8.05 -18.63 -5.14
C SER A 75 7.22 -19.32 -6.23
N SER A 76 5.89 -19.22 -6.19
CA SER A 76 5.04 -19.85 -7.20
C SER A 76 5.12 -19.11 -8.54
N ALA A 77 4.70 -19.77 -9.62
CA ALA A 77 4.61 -19.17 -10.95
C ALA A 77 3.42 -18.20 -11.09
N ASN A 78 2.55 -18.09 -10.09
CA ASN A 78 1.41 -17.20 -10.13
C ASN A 78 1.85 -15.75 -9.92
N ALA A 79 1.34 -14.85 -10.76
CA ALA A 79 1.71 -13.44 -10.71
C ALA A 79 0.97 -12.68 -9.59
N CYS A 80 1.66 -11.69 -9.05
CA CYS A 80 1.07 -10.58 -8.31
C CYS A 80 0.89 -9.41 -9.28
N THR A 81 -0.34 -9.17 -9.71
CA THR A 81 -0.69 -8.10 -10.66
C THR A 81 -1.17 -6.89 -9.90
N ILE A 82 -0.49 -5.76 -10.05
CA ILE A 82 -0.88 -4.48 -9.49
C ILE A 82 -1.67 -3.76 -10.57
N LYS A 83 -2.87 -3.28 -10.23
CA LYS A 83 -3.80 -2.67 -11.17
C LYS A 83 -4.11 -1.24 -10.75
N ALA A 84 -4.14 -0.33 -11.71
CA ALA A 84 -4.61 1.03 -11.50
C ALA A 84 -6.13 1.05 -11.19
N ALA A 85 -6.59 2.06 -10.45
CA ALA A 85 -7.99 2.20 -10.12
C ALA A 85 -8.79 2.72 -11.34
N GLY A 86 -9.97 2.15 -11.59
CA GLY A 86 -10.86 2.65 -12.64
C GLY A 86 -10.16 2.78 -14.01
N SER A 87 -10.11 4.01 -14.52
CA SER A 87 -9.46 4.37 -15.79
C SER A 87 -8.10 5.06 -15.61
N ASP A 88 -7.58 5.11 -14.39
CA ASP A 88 -6.25 5.68 -14.13
C ASP A 88 -5.20 4.88 -14.91
N THR A 89 -4.14 5.57 -15.32
CA THR A 89 -3.02 4.97 -16.04
C THR A 89 -1.75 5.04 -15.20
N MET A 90 -0.83 4.14 -15.51
CA MET A 90 0.54 4.11 -15.04
C MET A 90 1.46 4.67 -16.13
N GLN A 91 2.73 4.85 -15.80
CA GLN A 91 3.75 5.31 -16.74
C GLN A 91 3.75 4.47 -18.04
N GLY A 92 3.83 5.15 -19.18
CA GLY A 92 3.71 4.52 -20.50
C GLY A 92 2.28 4.17 -20.93
N GLY A 93 1.26 4.61 -20.19
CA GLY A 93 -0.16 4.35 -20.52
C GLY A 93 -0.65 2.96 -20.11
N LEU A 94 0.14 2.23 -19.33
CA LEU A 94 -0.23 0.92 -18.80
C LEU A 94 -1.35 1.04 -17.77
N THR A 95 -2.09 -0.03 -17.54
CA THR A 95 -3.11 -0.10 -16.46
C THR A 95 -2.76 -1.13 -15.39
N THR A 96 -1.66 -1.87 -15.60
CA THR A 96 -1.17 -2.91 -14.70
C THR A 96 0.35 -2.97 -14.68
N SER A 97 0.92 -3.30 -13.52
CA SER A 97 2.29 -3.78 -13.34
C SER A 97 2.28 -5.21 -12.79
N VAL A 98 3.30 -6.01 -13.08
CA VAL A 98 3.35 -7.45 -12.76
C VAL A 98 4.62 -7.80 -12.02
N LEU A 99 4.46 -8.32 -10.80
CA LEU A 99 5.53 -8.93 -10.01
C LEU A 99 5.45 -10.44 -10.23
N ALA A 100 6.32 -10.96 -11.10
CA ALA A 100 6.31 -12.37 -11.49
C ALA A 100 7.27 -13.24 -10.66
N THR A 101 8.33 -12.66 -10.09
CA THR A 101 9.37 -13.39 -9.37
C THR A 101 9.31 -13.12 -7.87
N GLN A 102 9.67 -14.12 -7.07
CA GLN A 102 9.85 -13.94 -5.63
C GLN A 102 10.87 -12.82 -5.37
N GLY A 103 10.56 -11.94 -4.43
CA GLY A 103 11.40 -10.80 -4.06
C GLY A 103 11.33 -9.61 -5.01
N ALA A 104 10.52 -9.68 -6.07
CA ALA A 104 10.18 -8.49 -6.83
C ALA A 104 9.37 -7.55 -5.93
N ALA A 105 9.84 -6.32 -5.76
CA ALA A 105 9.21 -5.30 -4.94
C ALA A 105 9.20 -3.96 -5.68
N HIS A 106 8.03 -3.32 -5.73
CA HIS A 106 7.84 -2.02 -6.36
C HIS A 106 7.02 -1.11 -5.45
N THR A 107 7.28 0.19 -5.54
CA THR A 107 6.47 1.22 -4.90
C THR A 107 5.66 1.97 -5.95
N TYR A 108 4.37 2.10 -5.72
CA TYR A 108 3.43 2.82 -6.57
C TYR A 108 3.03 4.12 -5.90
N VAL A 109 3.12 5.23 -6.62
CA VAL A 109 2.79 6.56 -6.11
C VAL A 109 1.76 7.22 -7.01
N GLY A 110 0.57 7.50 -6.49
CA GLY A 110 -0.39 8.35 -7.19
C GLY A 110 0.10 9.81 -7.23
N ASN A 111 0.02 10.47 -8.38
CA ASN A 111 0.48 11.85 -8.56
C ASN A 111 -0.65 12.83 -8.96
N GLY A 112 -1.91 12.46 -8.71
CA GLY A 112 -3.08 13.30 -9.02
C GLY A 112 -3.76 12.98 -10.34
N GLY A 113 -3.17 12.12 -11.19
CA GLY A 113 -3.80 11.68 -12.44
C GLY A 113 -3.17 10.42 -13.05
N THR A 114 -1.91 10.13 -12.73
CA THR A 114 -1.25 8.87 -13.06
C THR A 114 -0.64 8.22 -11.83
N VAL A 115 -0.25 6.95 -11.97
CA VAL A 115 0.54 6.23 -10.99
C VAL A 115 1.98 6.09 -11.51
N ASP A 116 2.92 6.56 -10.70
CA ASP A 116 4.35 6.37 -10.91
C ASP A 116 4.82 5.09 -10.22
N GLU A 117 5.46 4.19 -10.97
CA GLU A 117 6.14 3.02 -10.43
C GLU A 117 7.61 3.35 -10.14
N VAL A 118 8.05 3.03 -8.93
CA VAL A 118 9.39 3.31 -8.41
C VAL A 118 10.04 1.99 -7.97
N PHE A 119 11.22 1.71 -8.54
CA PHE A 119 12.01 0.48 -8.35
C PHE A 119 12.97 0.58 -7.17
#